data_AF-A0A382DR10-F1
#
_entry.id   AF-A0A382DR10-F1
#
_cell.length_a   1.000
_cell.length_b   1.000
_cell.length_c   1.000
_cell.angle_alpha   90.00
_cell.angle_beta   90.00
_cell.angle_gamma   90.00
#
_symmetry.space_group_name_H-M   'P 1'
#
loop_
_entity.id
_entity.type
_entity.pdbx_description
1 polymer ?
#
loop_
_entity_poly.entity_id
_entity_poly.type
_entity_poly.pdbx_seq_one_letter_code
_entity_poly.pdbx_strand_id
1 'polypeptide(L)'
;MKRLFPFILLLVIFAPGCVEHFISVNVQPDGSYILEFISRGDSTDVFDDDFPHPTEGKNWAQHVWTERTEDDTTWIMETRGYLETGDKFVSSHDAIGVLLHPVEIEIKKRWVSTLYTAQYTFKGREIYRKYPRLGESLEESAGSDSVEWTTEAFVYIISSSLRDMEKQADSELTPFIIERMTTHIRNYADRIKSKRLIDKISRERDNFLKILFKPFAGDLQNSFYEKLDNAMHPYEEELRITTGLQDDKFNFRLTMPGLVTRSNADTLEGDTLKWEFKLGDFAGDDYIMEAVSVIYKTKAIQRIAVFVIFASLLLWLFLWIAVFRKP
;
A
#
# COMPACT_ATOMS: atom_id res chain seq x y z
N MET A 1 9.86 -29.90 -27.48
CA MET A 1 10.81 -28.92 -26.92
C MET A 1 10.04 -27.64 -26.60
N LYS A 2 9.42 -27.61 -25.43
CA LYS A 2 8.78 -26.40 -24.89
C LYS A 2 9.75 -25.85 -23.85
N ARG A 3 10.15 -24.60 -23.99
CA ARG A 3 11.06 -23.92 -23.07
C ARG A 3 10.36 -23.85 -21.71
N LEU A 4 10.83 -24.66 -20.76
CA LEU A 4 10.60 -24.47 -19.34
C LEU A 4 11.24 -23.11 -19.00
N PHE A 5 10.41 -22.09 -18.78
CA PHE A 5 10.84 -20.93 -18.03
C PHE A 5 10.93 -21.39 -16.59
N PRO A 6 12.13 -21.47 -15.99
CA PRO A 6 12.17 -21.61 -14.57
C PRO A 6 11.93 -20.18 -14.05
N PHE A 7 10.69 -19.89 -13.62
CA PHE A 7 10.50 -18.90 -12.57
C PHE A 7 11.14 -19.54 -11.33
N ILE A 8 12.48 -19.52 -11.32
CA ILE A 8 13.27 -19.78 -10.14
C ILE A 8 12.75 -18.72 -9.19
N LEU A 9 12.03 -19.16 -8.16
CA LEU A 9 11.97 -18.50 -6.88
C LEU A 9 13.43 -18.31 -6.45
N LEU A 10 14.07 -17.31 -7.06
CA LEU A 10 15.28 -16.70 -6.58
C LEU A 10 14.76 -16.03 -5.32
N LEU A 11 14.75 -16.81 -4.24
CA LEU A 11 14.82 -16.27 -2.91
C LEU A 11 15.94 -15.25 -3.00
N VAL A 12 15.53 -13.99 -3.07
CA VAL A 12 16.39 -12.83 -3.01
C VAL A 12 17.18 -13.08 -1.74
N ILE A 13 18.42 -13.49 -1.93
CA ILE A 13 19.39 -13.59 -0.86
C ILE A 13 19.56 -12.14 -0.45
N PHE A 14 18.95 -11.77 0.68
CA PHE A 14 19.09 -10.52 1.41
C PHE A 14 20.33 -9.75 0.96
N ALA A 15 20.15 -8.88 -0.03
CA ALA A 15 21.04 -7.76 -0.25
C ALA A 15 20.46 -6.64 0.61
N PRO A 16 21.23 -6.01 1.50
CA PRO A 16 20.78 -4.84 2.23
C PRO A 16 20.74 -3.64 1.27
N GLY A 17 19.83 -3.69 0.30
CA GLY A 17 19.36 -2.48 -0.35
C GLY A 17 18.38 -1.86 0.63
N CYS A 18 18.69 -0.68 1.13
CA CYS A 18 17.64 0.14 1.71
C CYS A 18 17.17 1.05 0.59
N VAL A 19 15.94 0.88 0.11
CA VAL A 19 15.31 1.88 -0.75
C VAL A 19 14.54 2.89 0.08
N GLU A 20 14.71 4.15 -0.29
CA GLU A 20 13.89 5.24 0.21
C GLU A 20 12.91 5.66 -0.88
N HIS A 21 11.62 5.60 -0.53
CA HIS A 21 10.54 6.09 -1.36
C HIS A 21 10.07 7.45 -0.87
N PHE A 22 10.03 8.42 -1.77
CA PHE A 22 9.44 9.73 -1.53
C PHE A 22 8.17 9.86 -2.37
N ILE A 23 7.06 10.10 -1.71
CA ILE A 23 5.75 10.24 -2.35
C ILE A 23 5.26 11.65 -2.02
N SER A 24 5.03 12.46 -3.05
CA SER A 24 4.54 13.82 -2.89
C SER A 24 3.20 14.02 -3.58
N VAL A 25 2.25 14.62 -2.87
CA VAL A 25 0.93 15.02 -3.37
C VAL A 25 0.80 16.52 -3.22
N ASN A 26 0.67 17.23 -4.33
CA ASN A 26 0.49 18.69 -4.31
C ASN A 26 -0.91 19.04 -4.81
N VAL A 27 -1.79 19.39 -3.87
CA VAL A 27 -3.20 19.71 -4.15
C VAL A 27 -3.34 21.19 -4.52
N GLN A 28 -3.91 21.46 -5.69
CA GLN A 28 -4.13 22.81 -6.19
C GLN A 28 -5.46 23.40 -5.67
N PRO A 29 -5.62 24.74 -5.65
CA PRO A 29 -6.86 25.38 -5.19
C PRO A 29 -8.11 25.01 -6.01
N ASP A 30 -7.96 24.60 -7.26
CA ASP A 30 -9.08 24.14 -8.10
C ASP A 30 -9.46 22.67 -7.83
N GLY A 31 -8.60 21.93 -7.15
CA GLY A 31 -8.77 20.52 -6.79
C GLY A 31 -8.03 19.52 -7.64
N SER A 32 -7.34 19.98 -8.68
CA SER A 32 -6.35 19.16 -9.37
C SER A 32 -5.18 18.87 -8.45
N TYR A 33 -4.40 17.84 -8.76
CA TYR A 33 -3.22 17.52 -7.97
C TYR A 33 -2.11 16.89 -8.80
N ILE A 34 -0.89 17.13 -8.36
CA ILE A 34 0.32 16.51 -8.91
C ILE A 34 0.74 15.40 -7.95
N LEU A 35 0.97 14.21 -8.50
CA LEU A 35 1.59 13.08 -7.80
C LEU A 35 3.02 12.92 -8.29
N GLU A 36 3.93 12.72 -7.35
CA GLU A 36 5.34 12.43 -7.62
C GLU A 36 5.78 11.28 -6.74
N PHE A 37 6.39 10.27 -7.36
CA PHE A 37 6.99 9.11 -6.72
C PHE A 37 8.47 9.12 -7.04
N ILE A 38 9.34 9.00 -6.05
CA ILE A 38 10.79 8.89 -6.22
C ILE A 38 11.27 7.70 -5.40
N SER A 39 11.84 6.70 -6.05
CA SER A 39 12.54 5.59 -5.39
C SER A 39 14.04 5.80 -5.55
N ARG A 40 14.79 5.70 -4.44
CA ARG A 40 16.24 5.90 -4.40
C ARG A 40 16.90 4.75 -3.65
N GLY A 41 17.87 4.10 -4.27
CA GLY A 41 18.62 3.00 -3.66
C GLY A 41 19.44 2.21 -4.66
N ASP A 42 19.68 0.93 -4.35
CA ASP A 42 20.42 0.02 -5.21
C ASP A 42 19.56 -0.43 -6.41
N SER A 43 20.18 -0.70 -7.55
CA SER A 43 19.43 -1.12 -8.75
C SER A 43 18.64 -2.40 -8.56
N THR A 44 19.12 -3.32 -7.72
CA THR A 44 18.44 -4.61 -7.51
C THR A 44 17.15 -4.47 -6.72
N ASP A 45 16.97 -3.33 -6.06
CA ASP A 45 15.88 -3.06 -5.13
C ASP A 45 14.91 -2.05 -5.75
N VAL A 46 15.43 -0.94 -6.32
CA VAL A 46 14.64 0.07 -7.05
C VAL A 46 13.82 -0.51 -8.22
N PHE A 47 14.28 -1.62 -8.81
CA PHE A 47 13.66 -2.26 -9.98
C PHE A 47 13.13 -3.68 -9.70
N ASP A 48 12.84 -4.00 -8.44
CA ASP A 48 12.33 -5.34 -8.07
C ASP A 48 10.78 -5.45 -8.14
N ASP A 49 10.10 -4.34 -8.46
CA ASP A 49 8.64 -4.22 -8.60
C ASP A 49 7.82 -4.49 -7.32
N ASP A 50 8.38 -4.32 -6.12
CA ASP A 50 7.60 -4.38 -4.86
C ASP A 50 6.78 -3.10 -4.59
N PHE A 51 7.29 -1.94 -5.02
CA PHE A 51 6.63 -0.65 -5.05
C PHE A 51 6.62 -0.06 -6.47
N PRO A 52 5.75 -0.55 -7.36
CA PRO A 52 5.73 -0.13 -8.76
C PRO A 52 5.24 1.31 -8.90
N HIS A 53 5.99 2.11 -9.66
CA HIS A 53 5.53 3.44 -10.05
C HIS A 53 4.43 3.36 -11.13
N PRO A 54 3.43 4.26 -11.10
CA PRO A 54 2.37 4.28 -12.10
C PRO A 54 2.92 4.70 -13.47
N THR A 55 2.88 3.80 -14.44
CA THR A 55 3.35 4.06 -15.82
C THR A 55 2.25 3.92 -16.87
N GLU A 56 1.07 3.45 -16.48
CA GLU A 56 -0.06 3.25 -17.40
C GLU A 56 -0.81 4.55 -17.70
N GLY A 57 -1.01 4.85 -18.98
CA GLY A 57 -1.79 6.00 -19.45
C GLY A 57 -0.93 7.18 -19.93
N LYS A 58 -1.58 8.27 -20.32
CA LYS A 58 -0.91 9.45 -20.92
C LYS A 58 -0.53 10.54 -19.90
N ASN A 59 -0.94 10.39 -18.65
CA ASN A 59 -0.78 11.42 -17.62
C ASN A 59 0.52 11.28 -16.83
N TRP A 60 1.34 10.27 -17.14
CA TRP A 60 2.54 9.94 -16.39
C TRP A 60 3.80 10.16 -17.21
N ALA A 61 4.83 10.69 -16.56
CA ALA A 61 6.17 10.81 -17.08
C ALA A 61 7.14 10.17 -16.10
N GLN A 62 7.99 9.27 -16.59
CA GLN A 62 9.02 8.61 -15.79
C GLN A 62 10.40 9.01 -16.27
N HIS A 63 11.30 9.25 -15.32
CA HIS A 63 12.71 9.49 -15.57
C HIS A 63 13.56 8.65 -14.62
N VAL A 64 14.62 8.04 -15.14
CA VAL A 64 15.55 7.21 -14.37
C VAL A 64 16.96 7.72 -14.61
N TRP A 65 17.69 7.96 -13.53
CA TRP A 65 19.09 8.38 -13.58
C TRP A 65 19.89 7.78 -12.43
N THR A 66 21.18 8.08 -12.40
CA THR A 66 22.09 7.64 -11.34
C THR A 66 22.84 8.81 -10.75
N GLU A 67 23.06 8.76 -9.45
CA GLU A 67 23.98 9.63 -8.74
C GLU A 67 25.20 8.80 -8.36
N ARG A 68 26.40 9.27 -8.72
CA ARG A 68 27.65 8.57 -8.45
C ARG A 68 28.46 9.34 -7.42
N THR A 69 28.88 8.63 -6.39
CA THR A 69 29.93 9.06 -5.46
C THR A 69 31.23 8.30 -5.80
N GLU A 70 32.32 8.57 -5.08
CA GLU A 70 33.58 7.84 -5.30
C GLU A 70 33.43 6.34 -5.01
N ASP A 71 32.54 5.96 -4.07
CA ASP A 71 32.40 4.60 -3.56
C ASP A 71 31.10 3.90 -3.96
N ASP A 72 30.10 4.62 -4.49
CA ASP A 72 28.76 4.05 -4.71
C ASP A 72 27.97 4.68 -5.87
N THR A 73 27.04 3.91 -6.44
CA THR A 73 26.10 4.35 -7.48
C THR A 73 24.66 4.16 -7.00
N THR A 74 24.01 5.27 -6.68
CA THR A 74 22.60 5.28 -6.30
C THR A 74 21.72 5.43 -7.54
N TRP A 75 20.74 4.53 -7.69
CA TRP A 75 19.72 4.61 -8.72
C TRP A 75 18.54 5.42 -8.23
N ILE A 76 18.02 6.27 -9.11
CA ILE A 76 16.86 7.12 -8.83
C ILE A 76 15.85 6.94 -9.94
N MET A 77 14.64 6.54 -9.55
CA MET A 77 13.48 6.45 -10.43
C MET A 77 12.46 7.49 -9.97
N GLU A 78 12.14 8.46 -10.82
CA GLU A 78 11.11 9.47 -10.58
C GLU A 78 9.95 9.28 -11.55
N THR A 79 8.73 9.26 -11.01
CA THR A 79 7.51 9.22 -11.80
C THR A 79 6.59 10.34 -11.35
N ARG A 80 6.17 11.17 -12.29
CA ARG A 80 5.25 12.28 -12.05
C ARG A 80 3.98 12.14 -12.87
N GLY A 81 2.86 12.50 -12.27
CA GLY A 81 1.57 12.57 -12.95
C GLY A 81 0.71 13.72 -12.47
N TYR A 82 -0.24 14.12 -13.33
CA TYR A 82 -1.22 15.14 -13.04
C TYR A 82 -2.63 14.55 -13.13
N LEU A 83 -3.46 14.84 -12.13
CA LEU A 83 -4.84 14.38 -12.05
C LEU A 83 -5.78 15.58 -11.92
N GLU A 84 -6.89 15.54 -12.65
CA GLU A 84 -7.88 16.62 -12.63
C GLU A 84 -8.77 16.54 -11.39
N THR A 85 -9.49 17.63 -11.10
CA THR A 85 -10.40 17.68 -9.95
C THR A 85 -11.46 16.58 -10.04
N GLY A 86 -11.48 15.69 -9.04
CA GLY A 86 -12.43 14.59 -8.95
C GLY A 86 -11.91 13.26 -9.46
N ASP A 87 -10.74 13.24 -10.14
CA ASP A 87 -10.05 12.01 -10.48
C ASP A 87 -9.50 11.34 -9.21
N LYS A 88 -9.65 10.02 -9.14
CA LYS A 88 -9.07 9.21 -8.08
C LYS A 88 -7.82 8.53 -8.59
N PHE A 89 -6.74 8.60 -7.81
CA PHE A 89 -5.59 7.75 -8.04
C PHE A 89 -5.82 6.39 -7.37
N VAL A 90 -5.61 5.33 -8.13
CA VAL A 90 -5.58 3.94 -7.66
C VAL A 90 -4.29 3.32 -8.21
N SER A 91 -3.47 2.76 -7.33
CA SER A 91 -2.11 2.29 -7.67
C SER A 91 -2.10 1.02 -8.55
N SER A 92 -3.15 0.20 -8.53
CA SER A 92 -3.27 -0.96 -9.41
C SER A 92 -4.71 -1.49 -9.51
N HIS A 93 -4.92 -2.44 -10.43
CA HIS A 93 -6.08 -3.32 -10.39
C HIS A 93 -5.96 -4.30 -9.21
N ASP A 94 -7.09 -4.76 -8.67
CA ASP A 94 -7.28 -5.60 -7.47
C ASP A 94 -6.73 -7.04 -7.65
N ALA A 95 -5.45 -7.15 -8.00
CA ALA A 95 -4.73 -8.41 -8.05
C ALA A 95 -4.22 -8.76 -6.65
N ILE A 96 -4.28 -10.05 -6.29
CA ILE A 96 -3.76 -10.56 -5.02
C ILE A 96 -2.31 -10.11 -4.87
N GLY A 97 -2.02 -9.42 -3.77
CA GLY A 97 -0.66 -9.12 -3.35
C GLY A 97 -0.07 -7.79 -3.79
N VAL A 98 -0.77 -7.01 -4.63
CA VAL A 98 -0.28 -5.67 -5.02
C VAL A 98 -0.49 -4.67 -3.88
N LEU A 99 0.49 -3.79 -3.66
CA LEU A 99 0.35 -2.73 -2.68
C LEU A 99 -0.65 -1.67 -3.19
N LEU A 100 -1.83 -1.66 -2.58
CA LEU A 100 -2.86 -0.68 -2.88
C LEU A 100 -2.63 0.58 -2.06
N HIS A 101 -2.49 1.72 -2.75
CA HIS A 101 -2.20 2.98 -2.11
C HIS A 101 -2.96 4.20 -2.71
N PRO A 102 -4.31 4.23 -2.66
CA PRO A 102 -5.11 5.25 -3.32
C PRO A 102 -5.02 6.64 -2.68
N VAL A 103 -5.31 7.66 -3.49
CA VAL A 103 -5.47 9.07 -3.06
C VAL A 103 -6.91 9.52 -3.26
N GLU A 104 -7.50 10.08 -2.22
CA GLU A 104 -8.82 10.69 -2.26
C GLU A 104 -8.77 12.16 -1.82
N ILE A 105 -9.30 13.05 -2.66
CA ILE A 105 -9.39 14.49 -2.37
C ILE A 105 -10.85 14.93 -2.49
N GLU A 106 -11.42 15.42 -1.39
CA GLU A 106 -12.77 15.98 -1.33
C GLU A 106 -12.72 17.51 -1.20
N ILE A 107 -13.54 18.21 -1.97
CA ILE A 107 -13.62 19.68 -1.95
C ILE A 107 -15.04 20.12 -1.66
N LYS A 108 -15.22 20.80 -0.52
CA LYS A 108 -16.51 21.32 -0.09
C LYS A 108 -16.53 22.84 -0.10
N LYS A 109 -17.14 23.39 -1.15
CA LYS A 109 -17.38 24.84 -1.29
C LYS A 109 -18.51 25.29 -0.35
N ARG A 110 -18.21 26.21 0.57
CA ARG A 110 -19.16 26.86 1.47
C ARG A 110 -19.31 28.34 1.10
N TRP A 111 -20.23 29.03 1.75
CA TRP A 111 -20.52 30.45 1.49
C TRP A 111 -19.31 31.37 1.77
N VAL A 112 -18.58 31.15 2.87
CA VAL A 112 -17.40 31.96 3.28
C VAL A 112 -16.08 31.21 3.21
N SER A 113 -16.08 29.95 2.80
CA SER A 113 -14.85 29.14 2.74
C SER A 113 -14.93 28.03 1.70
N THR A 114 -13.79 27.45 1.39
CA THR A 114 -13.66 26.17 0.68
C THR A 114 -12.84 25.25 1.57
N LEU A 115 -13.39 24.08 1.88
CA LEU A 115 -12.71 23.04 2.67
C LEU A 115 -12.13 21.99 1.73
N TYR A 116 -10.90 21.56 1.99
CA TYR A 116 -10.23 20.47 1.30
C TYR A 116 -9.96 19.37 2.32
N THR A 117 -10.35 18.15 2.01
CA THR A 117 -10.01 16.95 2.79
C THR A 117 -9.20 16.06 1.87
N ALA A 118 -8.00 15.69 2.29
CA ALA A 118 -7.14 14.76 1.57
C ALA A 118 -6.89 13.54 2.43
N GLN A 119 -7.01 12.36 1.82
CA GLN A 119 -6.72 11.08 2.43
C GLN A 119 -5.85 10.26 1.49
N TYR A 120 -4.73 9.76 2.01
CA TYR A 120 -3.88 8.79 1.35
C TYR A 120 -3.86 7.53 2.21
N THR A 121 -4.12 6.37 1.60
CA THR A 121 -4.25 5.11 2.37
C THR A 121 -3.29 4.08 1.84
N PHE A 122 -2.33 3.61 2.63
CA PHE A 122 -1.63 2.36 2.35
C PHE A 122 -2.47 1.19 2.90
N LYS A 123 -2.92 0.31 2.02
CA LYS A 123 -3.74 -0.83 2.44
C LYS A 123 -2.94 -1.82 3.27
N GLY A 124 -3.53 -2.22 4.38
CA GLY A 124 -2.95 -3.18 5.32
C GLY A 124 -2.70 -4.51 4.64
N ARG A 125 -1.55 -5.12 4.91
CA ARG A 125 -1.17 -6.38 4.25
C ARG A 125 -1.63 -7.63 5.00
N GLU A 126 -2.23 -7.47 6.19
CA GLU A 126 -2.69 -8.55 7.05
C GLU A 126 -1.59 -9.58 7.41
N ILE A 127 -0.34 -9.13 7.50
CA ILE A 127 0.87 -9.92 7.82
C ILE A 127 0.64 -10.80 9.04
N TYR A 128 0.14 -10.23 10.14
CA TYR A 128 -0.10 -10.95 11.39
C TYR A 128 -1.17 -12.04 11.28
N ARG A 129 -2.05 -11.99 10.28
CA ARG A 129 -3.04 -13.05 10.00
C ARG A 129 -2.47 -14.15 9.12
N LYS A 130 -1.64 -13.77 8.14
CA LYS A 130 -1.14 -14.66 7.08
C LYS A 130 0.14 -15.39 7.48
N TYR A 131 1.07 -14.68 8.13
CA TYR A 131 2.40 -15.14 8.51
C TYR A 131 2.87 -14.43 9.81
N PRO A 132 2.30 -14.79 10.98
CA PRO A 132 2.55 -14.12 12.26
C PRO A 132 4.03 -13.89 12.59
N ARG A 133 4.90 -14.88 12.39
CA ARG A 133 6.34 -14.75 12.68
C ARG A 133 7.06 -13.73 11.83
N LEU A 134 6.60 -13.50 10.59
CA LEU A 134 7.14 -12.41 9.77
C LEU A 134 6.69 -11.07 10.35
N GLY A 135 5.45 -10.97 10.83
CA GLY A 135 4.99 -9.80 11.57
C GLY A 135 5.82 -9.51 12.83
N GLU A 136 6.13 -10.55 13.61
CA GLU A 136 7.01 -10.43 14.78
C GLU A 136 8.42 -9.97 14.38
N SER A 137 8.96 -10.40 13.24
CA SER A 137 10.29 -9.96 12.79
C SER A 137 10.35 -8.51 12.31
N LEU A 138 9.20 -7.89 11.99
CA LEU A 138 9.14 -6.46 11.64
C LEU A 138 9.14 -5.55 12.88
N GLU A 139 8.91 -6.11 14.07
CA GLU A 139 8.96 -5.35 15.30
C GLU A 139 10.41 -4.92 15.60
N GLU A 140 10.59 -3.68 16.04
CA GLU A 140 11.90 -3.08 16.31
C GLU A 140 12.70 -3.83 17.39
N SER A 141 12.02 -4.63 18.22
CA SER A 141 12.60 -5.49 19.24
C SER A 141 13.08 -6.86 18.76
N ALA A 142 12.76 -7.27 17.52
CA ALA A 142 13.11 -8.58 17.00
C ALA A 142 14.52 -8.59 16.39
N GLY A 143 15.32 -9.61 16.73
CA GLY A 143 16.56 -9.88 16.00
C GLY A 143 16.23 -10.32 14.58
N SER A 144 16.68 -9.55 13.58
CA SER A 144 16.13 -9.44 12.23
C SER A 144 16.40 -10.59 11.24
N ASP A 145 17.08 -11.68 11.62
CA ASP A 145 17.63 -12.63 10.63
C ASP A 145 16.92 -14.00 10.62
N SER A 146 15.73 -14.08 11.22
CA SER A 146 15.03 -15.35 11.37
C SER A 146 14.24 -15.72 10.12
N VAL A 147 14.67 -16.77 9.43
CA VAL A 147 13.88 -17.44 8.37
C VAL A 147 12.77 -18.35 8.95
N GLU A 148 12.44 -18.25 10.23
CA GLU A 148 11.44 -19.12 10.86
C GLU A 148 10.03 -18.91 10.27
N TRP A 149 9.73 -17.70 9.80
CA TRP A 149 8.45 -17.37 9.17
C TRP A 149 8.20 -18.08 7.84
N THR A 150 9.24 -18.58 7.16
CA THR A 150 9.08 -19.22 5.83
C THR A 150 8.18 -20.44 5.86
N THR A 151 8.15 -21.13 7.00
CA THR A 151 7.32 -22.32 7.21
C THR A 151 5.84 -21.95 7.31
N GLU A 152 5.53 -20.81 7.95
CA GLU A 152 4.16 -20.29 8.04
C GLU A 152 3.68 -19.75 6.70
N ALA A 153 4.53 -18.98 6.01
CA ALA A 153 4.25 -18.49 4.68
C ALA A 153 3.98 -19.64 3.68
N PHE A 154 4.77 -20.71 3.76
CA PHE A 154 4.55 -21.91 2.96
C PHE A 154 3.19 -22.57 3.22
N VAL A 155 2.82 -22.73 4.50
CA VAL A 155 1.50 -23.27 4.88
C VAL A 155 0.39 -22.37 4.32
N TYR A 156 0.53 -21.05 4.47
CA TYR A 156 -0.44 -20.06 4.02
C TYR A 156 -0.65 -20.11 2.51
N ILE A 157 0.44 -20.08 1.72
CA ILE A 157 0.41 -20.15 0.26
C ILE A 157 -0.37 -21.39 -0.19
N ILE A 158 0.05 -22.59 0.23
CA ILE A 158 -0.59 -23.83 -0.24
C ILE A 158 -2.05 -23.92 0.22
N SER A 159 -2.34 -23.61 1.50
CA SER A 159 -3.70 -23.73 2.00
C SER A 159 -4.67 -22.72 1.38
N SER A 160 -4.19 -21.53 1.00
CA SER A 160 -5.00 -20.53 0.31
C SER A 160 -5.23 -20.91 -1.16
N SER A 161 -4.19 -21.39 -1.86
CA SER A 161 -4.32 -21.94 -3.21
C SER A 161 -5.33 -23.09 -3.29
N LEU A 162 -5.26 -24.02 -2.35
CA LEU A 162 -6.20 -25.14 -2.26
C LEU A 162 -7.66 -24.69 -2.09
N ARG A 163 -7.90 -23.66 -1.27
CA ARG A 163 -9.24 -23.07 -1.07
C ARG A 163 -9.75 -22.36 -2.30
N ASP A 164 -8.88 -21.72 -3.08
CA ASP A 164 -9.30 -21.07 -4.32
C ASP A 164 -9.58 -22.09 -5.43
N MET A 165 -8.80 -23.17 -5.50
CA MET A 165 -9.08 -24.29 -6.40
C MET A 165 -10.44 -24.96 -6.08
N GLU A 166 -10.78 -25.11 -4.79
CA GLU A 166 -12.11 -25.57 -4.36
C GLU A 166 -13.23 -24.66 -4.91
N LYS A 167 -13.11 -23.33 -4.71
CA LYS A 167 -14.12 -22.36 -5.18
C LYS A 167 -14.30 -22.37 -6.70
N GLN A 168 -13.24 -22.70 -7.44
CA GLN A 168 -13.26 -22.81 -8.90
C GLN A 168 -13.87 -24.15 -9.40
N ALA A 169 -14.54 -24.89 -8.50
CA ALA A 169 -15.29 -26.12 -8.78
C ALA A 169 -14.43 -27.28 -9.31
N ASP A 170 -13.19 -27.42 -8.83
CA ASP A 170 -12.43 -28.65 -9.03
C ASP A 170 -13.10 -29.77 -8.24
N SER A 171 -13.78 -30.70 -8.93
CA SER A 171 -14.73 -31.67 -8.34
C SER A 171 -14.12 -32.63 -7.30
N GLU A 172 -12.80 -32.61 -7.14
CA GLU A 172 -12.02 -33.48 -6.26
C GLU A 172 -11.69 -32.82 -4.91
N LEU A 173 -11.75 -31.49 -4.83
CA LEU A 173 -11.37 -30.73 -3.64
C LEU A 173 -12.61 -30.41 -2.81
N THR A 174 -13.09 -31.38 -2.06
CA THR A 174 -14.15 -31.14 -1.06
C THR A 174 -13.60 -30.39 0.15
N PRO A 175 -14.45 -29.62 0.90
CA PRO A 175 -14.02 -28.95 2.12
C PRO A 175 -13.30 -29.89 3.11
N PHE A 176 -13.78 -31.14 3.21
CA PHE A 176 -13.19 -32.17 4.06
C PHE A 176 -11.78 -32.60 3.60
N ILE A 177 -11.55 -32.75 2.29
CA ILE A 177 -10.24 -33.07 1.74
C ILE A 177 -9.28 -31.89 1.96
N ILE A 178 -9.73 -30.66 1.73
CA ILE A 178 -8.93 -29.44 1.98
C ILE A 178 -8.53 -29.31 3.45
N GLU A 179 -9.43 -29.59 4.38
CA GLU A 179 -9.12 -29.56 5.81
C GLU A 179 -8.04 -30.59 6.19
N ARG A 180 -8.16 -31.83 5.68
CA ARG A 180 -7.15 -32.87 5.90
C ARG A 180 -5.80 -32.53 5.29
N MET A 181 -5.79 -31.99 4.07
CA MET A 181 -4.57 -31.53 3.39
C MET A 181 -3.92 -30.39 4.17
N THR A 182 -4.70 -29.37 4.57
CA THR A 182 -4.20 -28.23 5.38
C THR A 182 -3.58 -28.72 6.69
N THR A 183 -4.24 -29.65 7.38
CA THR A 183 -3.72 -30.26 8.60
C THR A 183 -2.44 -31.05 8.35
N HIS A 184 -2.37 -31.79 7.24
CA HIS A 184 -1.15 -32.51 6.86
C HIS A 184 0.01 -31.55 6.56
N ILE A 185 -0.24 -30.48 5.81
CA ILE A 185 0.77 -29.47 5.44
C ILE A 185 1.34 -28.82 6.71
N ARG A 186 0.48 -28.39 7.65
CA ARG A 186 0.91 -27.83 8.94
C ARG A 186 1.83 -28.79 9.70
N ASN A 187 1.38 -30.02 9.89
CA ASN A 187 2.17 -31.05 10.57
C ASN A 187 3.51 -31.36 9.88
N TYR A 188 3.56 -31.27 8.54
CA TYR A 188 4.80 -31.42 7.79
C TYR A 188 5.73 -30.23 8.02
N ALA A 189 5.18 -29.01 7.95
CA ALA A 189 5.87 -27.74 8.12
C ALA A 189 6.52 -27.66 9.51
N ASP A 190 5.80 -28.04 10.58
CA ASP A 190 6.31 -28.07 11.95
C ASP A 190 7.52 -29.00 12.15
N ARG A 191 7.71 -29.98 11.27
CA ARG A 191 8.78 -30.99 11.37
C ARG A 191 9.99 -30.69 10.49
N ILE A 192 9.88 -29.75 9.56
CA ILE A 192 10.95 -29.40 8.64
C ILE A 192 11.58 -28.07 9.06
N LYS A 193 12.92 -28.02 9.08
CA LYS A 193 13.62 -26.76 9.30
C LYS A 193 13.41 -25.83 8.10
N SER A 194 13.17 -24.54 8.33
CA SER A 194 12.98 -23.51 7.30
C SER A 194 14.00 -23.58 6.16
N LYS A 195 15.30 -23.64 6.46
CA LYS A 195 16.36 -23.77 5.44
C LYS A 195 16.21 -24.98 4.52
N ARG A 196 15.80 -26.13 5.08
CA ARG A 196 15.57 -27.35 4.30
C ARG A 196 14.29 -27.26 3.48
N LEU A 197 13.28 -26.55 3.98
CA LEU A 197 12.03 -26.29 3.25
C LEU A 197 12.30 -25.41 2.03
N ILE A 198 13.03 -24.31 2.24
CA ILE A 198 13.54 -23.41 1.19
C ILE A 198 14.25 -24.21 0.09
N ASP A 199 15.27 -25.00 0.43
CA ASP A 199 16.04 -25.76 -0.55
C ASP A 199 15.17 -26.71 -1.40
N LYS A 200 14.16 -27.33 -0.80
CA LYS A 200 13.26 -28.27 -1.48
C LYS A 200 12.31 -27.56 -2.44
N ILE A 201 11.74 -26.43 -2.02
CA ILE A 201 10.81 -25.64 -2.84
C ILE A 201 11.56 -25.06 -4.05
N SER A 202 12.73 -24.45 -3.83
CA SER A 202 13.46 -23.76 -4.90
C SER A 202 14.07 -24.67 -5.96
N ARG A 203 14.45 -25.92 -5.62
CA ARG A 203 15.17 -26.81 -6.54
C ARG A 203 14.33 -27.92 -7.14
N GLU A 204 13.30 -28.38 -6.43
CA GLU A 204 12.57 -29.61 -6.75
C GLU A 204 11.06 -29.48 -6.49
N ARG A 205 10.45 -28.30 -6.74
CA ARG A 205 9.04 -27.99 -6.42
C ARG A 205 8.06 -29.11 -6.78
N ASP A 206 8.06 -29.57 -8.03
CA ASP A 206 7.17 -30.64 -8.50
C ASP A 206 7.32 -31.95 -7.71
N ASN A 207 8.56 -32.36 -7.45
CA ASN A 207 8.87 -33.56 -6.70
C ASN A 207 8.45 -33.39 -5.23
N PHE A 208 8.71 -32.22 -4.68
CA PHE A 208 8.34 -31.86 -3.32
C PHE A 208 6.82 -31.88 -3.11
N LEU A 209 6.03 -31.29 -4.02
CA LEU A 209 4.57 -31.33 -3.96
C LEU A 209 4.04 -32.77 -4.05
N LYS A 210 4.61 -33.61 -4.94
CA LYS A 210 4.27 -35.04 -5.02
C LYS A 210 4.58 -35.80 -3.74
N ILE A 211 5.69 -35.50 -3.08
CA ILE A 211 6.05 -36.10 -1.78
C ILE A 211 5.08 -35.64 -0.69
N LEU A 212 4.76 -34.34 -0.65
CA LEU A 212 3.88 -33.74 0.33
C LEU A 212 2.46 -34.30 0.23
N PHE A 213 1.92 -34.43 -0.98
CA PHE A 213 0.55 -34.91 -1.18
C PHE A 213 0.44 -36.41 -1.46
N LYS A 214 1.54 -37.17 -1.34
CA LYS A 214 1.53 -38.63 -1.47
C LYS A 214 0.42 -39.32 -0.66
N PRO A 215 0.10 -38.92 0.58
CA PRO A 215 -0.99 -39.53 1.35
C PRO A 215 -2.38 -39.37 0.73
N PHE A 216 -2.55 -38.43 -0.21
CA PHE A 216 -3.79 -38.11 -0.89
C PHE A 216 -3.79 -38.56 -2.36
N ALA A 217 -2.74 -39.22 -2.84
CA ALA A 217 -2.57 -39.53 -4.26
C ALA A 217 -3.71 -40.38 -4.87
N GLY A 218 -4.46 -41.12 -4.06
CA GLY A 218 -5.64 -41.87 -4.51
C GLY A 218 -6.89 -41.00 -4.75
N ASP A 219 -6.92 -39.81 -4.17
CA ASP A 219 -8.04 -38.86 -4.24
C ASP A 219 -7.78 -37.71 -5.23
N LEU A 220 -6.60 -37.68 -5.88
CA LEU A 220 -6.13 -36.56 -6.70
C LEU A 220 -5.87 -36.99 -8.16
N GLN A 221 -6.37 -36.21 -9.12
CA GLN A 221 -6.00 -36.33 -10.53
C GLN A 221 -4.51 -36.02 -10.78
N ASN A 222 -3.99 -36.55 -11.90
CA ASN A 222 -2.63 -36.26 -12.35
C ASN A 222 -2.38 -34.75 -12.62
N SER A 223 -3.42 -34.01 -13.01
CA SER A 223 -3.35 -32.57 -13.28
C SER A 223 -3.33 -31.71 -12.01
N PHE A 224 -3.65 -32.29 -10.84
CA PHE A 224 -3.74 -31.57 -9.56
C PHE A 224 -2.46 -30.78 -9.25
N TYR A 225 -1.29 -31.40 -9.42
CA TYR A 225 -0.01 -30.77 -9.07
C TYR A 225 0.27 -29.52 -9.91
N GLU A 226 0.00 -29.57 -11.22
CA GLU A 226 0.17 -28.43 -12.12
C GLU A 226 -0.84 -27.32 -11.81
N LYS A 227 -2.09 -27.68 -11.50
CA LYS A 227 -3.10 -26.70 -11.09
C LYS A 227 -2.75 -26.03 -9.76
N LEU A 228 -2.30 -26.81 -8.77
CA LEU A 228 -1.87 -26.29 -7.48
C LEU A 228 -0.68 -25.36 -7.64
N ASP A 229 0.32 -25.77 -8.42
CA ASP A 229 1.49 -24.95 -8.76
C ASP A 229 1.06 -23.57 -9.30
N ASN A 230 0.19 -23.56 -10.30
CA ASN A 230 -0.37 -22.33 -10.87
C ASN A 230 -1.15 -21.51 -9.83
N ALA A 231 -1.96 -22.16 -8.99
CA ALA A 231 -2.75 -21.50 -7.95
C ALA A 231 -1.91 -20.91 -6.81
N MET A 232 -0.64 -21.32 -6.66
CA MET A 232 0.29 -20.76 -5.67
C MET A 232 0.88 -19.42 -6.09
N HIS A 233 1.02 -19.16 -7.40
CA HIS A 233 1.75 -17.99 -7.91
C HIS A 233 1.25 -16.65 -7.35
N PRO A 234 -0.07 -16.35 -7.24
CA PRO A 234 -0.51 -15.07 -6.71
C PRO A 234 -0.12 -14.84 -5.24
N TYR A 235 -0.09 -15.90 -4.43
CA TYR A 235 0.30 -15.84 -3.02
C TYR A 235 1.82 -15.83 -2.85
N GLU A 236 2.56 -16.47 -3.75
CA GLU A 236 4.03 -16.37 -3.82
C GLU A 236 4.43 -14.93 -4.18
N GLU A 237 3.75 -14.32 -5.14
CA GLU A 237 3.99 -12.93 -5.56
C GLU A 237 3.62 -11.94 -4.46
N GLU A 238 2.47 -12.12 -3.79
CA GLU A 238 2.11 -11.35 -2.61
C GLU A 238 3.22 -11.37 -1.56
N LEU A 239 3.73 -12.56 -1.26
CA LEU A 239 4.79 -12.74 -0.26
C LEU A 239 6.08 -12.05 -0.70
N ARG A 240 6.49 -12.23 -1.97
CA ARG A 240 7.67 -11.58 -2.55
C ARG A 240 7.62 -10.07 -2.35
N ILE A 241 6.51 -9.45 -2.74
CA ILE A 241 6.27 -8.01 -2.57
C ILE A 241 6.33 -7.63 -1.08
N THR A 242 5.72 -8.43 -0.19
CA THR A 242 5.81 -8.18 1.27
C THR A 242 7.25 -8.04 1.74
N THR A 243 8.07 -9.00 1.30
CA THR A 243 9.41 -9.17 1.84
C THR A 243 10.41 -8.23 1.20
N GLY A 244 10.13 -7.71 0.00
CA GLY A 244 10.88 -6.60 -0.60
C GLY A 244 10.73 -5.34 0.26
N LEU A 245 9.49 -4.99 0.59
CA LEU A 245 9.14 -3.81 1.39
C LEU A 245 9.69 -3.80 2.83
N GLN A 246 10.32 -4.89 3.29
CA GLN A 246 10.74 -5.06 4.68
C GLN A 246 11.79 -4.01 5.10
N ASP A 247 12.75 -3.73 4.23
CA ASP A 247 13.87 -2.83 4.51
C ASP A 247 13.65 -1.40 3.94
N ASP A 248 12.49 -1.18 3.33
CA ASP A 248 12.09 0.09 2.73
C ASP A 248 11.65 1.15 3.74
N LYS A 249 11.90 2.40 3.36
CA LYS A 249 11.43 3.58 4.09
C LYS A 249 10.60 4.47 3.20
N PHE A 250 9.42 4.85 3.70
CA PHE A 250 8.50 5.73 3.01
C PHE A 250 8.50 7.12 3.65
N ASN A 251 8.64 8.12 2.80
CA ASN A 251 8.55 9.53 3.12
C ASN A 251 7.39 10.13 2.34
N PHE A 252 6.27 10.39 3.00
CA PHE A 252 5.10 10.98 2.35
C PHE A 252 5.00 12.47 2.64
N ARG A 253 4.72 13.26 1.59
CA ARG A 253 4.51 14.70 1.66
C ARG A 253 3.20 15.09 1.01
N LEU A 254 2.43 15.92 1.71
CA LEU A 254 1.19 16.47 1.20
C LEU A 254 1.21 17.99 1.33
N THR A 255 1.13 18.70 0.20
CA THR A 255 0.97 20.15 0.16
C THR A 255 -0.50 20.48 -0.10
N MET A 256 -1.11 21.23 0.82
CA MET A 256 -2.55 21.55 0.79
C MET A 256 -2.79 23.04 0.59
N PRO A 257 -3.83 23.43 -0.16
CA PRO A 257 -4.14 24.83 -0.35
C PRO A 257 -4.80 25.42 0.91
N GLY A 258 -4.37 26.61 1.31
CA GLY A 258 -4.95 27.34 2.45
C GLY A 258 -4.36 26.95 3.81
N LEU A 259 -5.13 27.18 4.86
CA LEU A 259 -4.70 26.91 6.23
C LEU A 259 -5.05 25.47 6.64
N VAL A 260 -4.06 24.67 7.03
CA VAL A 260 -4.28 23.35 7.62
C VAL A 260 -4.97 23.50 8.98
N THR A 261 -6.05 22.75 9.19
CA THR A 261 -6.89 22.81 10.40
C THR A 261 -6.95 21.49 11.17
N ARG A 262 -6.72 20.35 10.51
CA ARG A 262 -6.62 19.03 11.11
C ARG A 262 -5.63 18.20 10.31
N SER A 263 -4.81 17.40 10.99
CA SER A 263 -4.03 16.33 10.37
C SER A 263 -3.51 15.35 11.42
N ASN A 264 -3.11 14.16 10.98
CA ASN A 264 -2.30 13.21 11.73
C ASN A 264 -0.83 13.15 11.25
N ALA A 265 -0.32 14.19 10.58
CA ALA A 265 1.08 14.28 10.15
C ALA A 265 2.06 14.32 11.32
N ASP A 266 3.24 13.71 11.12
CA ASP A 266 4.35 13.74 12.07
C ASP A 266 4.91 15.17 12.19
N THR A 267 5.02 15.87 11.05
CA THR A 267 5.47 17.24 11.01
C THR A 267 4.68 18.10 10.03
N LEU A 268 4.66 19.41 10.30
CA LEU A 268 4.04 20.44 9.47
C LEU A 268 5.03 21.59 9.25
N GLU A 269 5.31 21.92 8.00
CA GLU A 269 6.16 23.05 7.60
C GLU A 269 5.38 23.91 6.60
N GLY A 270 4.85 25.05 7.08
CA GLY A 270 3.99 25.91 6.27
C GLY A 270 2.67 25.22 5.91
N ASP A 271 2.48 24.94 4.63
CA ASP A 271 1.32 24.25 4.05
C ASP A 271 1.60 22.78 3.70
N THR A 272 2.81 22.29 4.02
CA THR A 272 3.28 20.96 3.67
C THR A 272 3.37 20.07 4.91
N LEU A 273 2.64 18.96 4.86
CA LEU A 273 2.55 17.94 5.87
C LEU A 273 3.47 16.76 5.52
N LYS A 274 4.12 16.13 6.51
CA LYS A 274 5.05 15.02 6.29
C LYS A 274 4.77 13.85 7.22
N TRP A 275 4.92 12.64 6.67
CA TRP A 275 4.87 11.37 7.39
C TRP A 275 6.07 10.52 7.02
N GLU A 276 6.58 9.77 7.99
CA GLU A 276 7.61 8.75 7.80
C GLU A 276 7.07 7.41 8.30
N PHE A 277 7.13 6.37 7.48
CA PHE A 277 6.61 5.04 7.84
C PHE A 277 7.34 3.92 7.09
N LYS A 278 7.14 2.69 7.54
CA LYS A 278 7.73 1.44 7.03
C LYS A 278 6.68 0.34 6.94
N LEU A 279 7.04 -0.83 6.41
CA LEU A 279 6.13 -1.98 6.31
C LEU A 279 5.42 -2.32 7.63
N GLY A 280 6.11 -2.19 8.76
CA GLY A 280 5.53 -2.41 10.09
C GLY A 280 4.26 -1.60 10.37
N ASP A 281 4.16 -0.37 9.84
CA ASP A 281 3.04 0.55 10.09
C ASP A 281 1.75 0.17 9.34
N PHE A 282 1.88 -0.61 8.24
CA PHE A 282 0.76 -1.15 7.46
C PHE A 282 0.82 -2.69 7.34
N ALA A 283 1.54 -3.35 8.25
CA ALA A 283 1.66 -4.79 8.29
C ALA A 283 0.31 -5.44 8.61
N GLY A 284 -0.42 -4.89 9.58
CA GLY A 284 -1.75 -5.36 9.96
C GLY A 284 -2.85 -4.62 9.23
N ASP A 285 -3.23 -3.47 9.79
CA ASP A 285 -4.32 -2.61 9.34
C ASP A 285 -3.84 -1.56 8.31
N ASP A 286 -4.79 -0.85 7.71
CA ASP A 286 -4.51 0.28 6.81
C ASP A 286 -3.74 1.40 7.52
N TYR A 287 -2.69 1.91 6.88
CA TYR A 287 -2.02 3.14 7.30
C TYR A 287 -2.64 4.33 6.56
N ILE A 288 -3.35 5.18 7.31
CA ILE A 288 -4.16 6.28 6.75
C ILE A 288 -3.51 7.62 7.11
N MET A 289 -3.11 8.37 6.08
CA MET A 289 -2.63 9.74 6.20
C MET A 289 -3.75 10.70 5.84
N GLU A 290 -4.13 11.59 6.77
CA GLU A 290 -5.28 12.48 6.61
C GLU A 290 -4.91 13.93 6.91
N ALA A 291 -5.40 14.85 6.09
CA ALA A 291 -5.32 16.29 6.35
C ALA A 291 -6.56 17.04 5.87
N VAL A 292 -6.88 18.12 6.58
CA VAL A 292 -7.96 19.04 6.24
C VAL A 292 -7.45 20.48 6.23
N SER A 293 -7.64 21.18 5.12
CA SER A 293 -7.31 22.59 4.98
C SER A 293 -8.51 23.44 4.57
N VAL A 294 -8.41 24.75 4.82
CA VAL A 294 -9.46 25.72 4.51
C VAL A 294 -8.91 26.97 3.83
N ILE A 295 -9.59 27.40 2.76
CA ILE A 295 -9.43 28.72 2.17
C ILE A 295 -10.63 29.57 2.55
N TYR A 296 -10.41 30.69 3.23
CA TYR A 296 -11.47 31.67 3.53
C TYR A 296 -11.68 32.66 2.38
N LYS A 297 -12.95 32.86 2.00
CA LYS A 297 -13.37 33.83 0.99
C LYS A 297 -13.43 35.23 1.62
N THR A 298 -12.28 35.89 1.73
CA THR A 298 -12.13 37.21 2.36
C THR A 298 -13.16 38.23 1.86
N LYS A 299 -13.42 38.29 0.55
CA LYS A 299 -14.45 39.18 -0.03
C LYS A 299 -15.87 38.87 0.46
N ALA A 300 -16.21 37.59 0.64
CA ALA A 300 -17.52 37.21 1.16
C ALA A 300 -17.65 37.62 2.64
N ILE A 301 -16.61 37.35 3.44
CA ILE A 301 -16.55 37.75 4.85
C ILE A 301 -16.66 39.28 4.99
N GLN A 302 -15.94 40.04 4.17
CA GLN A 302 -16.02 41.51 4.15
C GLN A 302 -17.42 42.01 3.81
N ARG A 303 -18.09 41.44 2.80
CA ARG A 303 -19.48 41.81 2.45
C ARG A 303 -20.45 41.56 3.60
N ILE A 304 -20.30 40.43 4.29
CA ILE A 304 -21.13 40.10 5.46
C ILE A 304 -20.87 41.08 6.59
N ALA A 305 -19.60 41.39 6.89
CA ALA A 305 -19.23 42.35 7.91
C ALA A 305 -19.84 43.72 7.64
N VAL A 306 -19.74 44.22 6.40
CA VAL A 306 -20.36 45.49 5.97
C VAL A 306 -21.88 45.44 6.11
N PHE A 307 -22.52 44.35 5.69
CA PHE A 307 -23.97 44.18 5.81
C PHE A 307 -24.43 44.19 7.29
N VAL A 308 -23.72 43.48 8.16
CA VAL A 308 -24.02 43.43 9.61
C VAL A 308 -23.85 44.81 10.24
N ILE A 309 -22.76 45.52 9.91
CA ILE A 309 -22.54 46.89 10.39
C ILE A 309 -23.69 47.80 9.93
N PHE A 310 -24.05 47.77 8.65
CA PHE A 310 -25.13 48.61 8.13
C PHE A 310 -26.49 48.28 8.74
N ALA A 311 -26.82 46.98 8.89
CA ALA A 311 -28.05 46.53 9.54
C ALA A 311 -28.11 46.96 11.01
N SER A 312 -26.98 46.89 11.74
CA SER A 312 -26.89 47.37 13.12
C SER A 312 -27.11 48.89 13.24
N LEU A 313 -26.58 49.68 12.31
CA LEU A 313 -26.77 51.14 12.26
C LEU A 313 -28.22 51.51 11.97
N LEU A 314 -28.87 50.80 11.04
CA LEU A 314 -30.30 50.98 10.74
C LEU A 314 -31.19 50.60 11.93
N LEU A 315 -30.89 49.49 12.61
CA LEU A 315 -31.60 49.07 13.81
C LEU A 315 -31.45 50.11 14.93
N TRP A 316 -30.23 50.61 15.14
CA TRP A 316 -29.95 51.65 16.12
C TRP A 316 -30.70 52.94 15.79
N LEU A 317 -30.69 53.38 14.53
CA LEU A 317 -31.45 54.55 14.08
C LEU A 317 -32.95 54.36 14.27
N PHE A 318 -33.49 53.18 13.93
CA PHE A 318 -34.90 52.85 14.12
C PHE A 318 -35.29 52.90 15.60
N LEU A 319 -34.51 52.28 16.48
CA LEU A 319 -34.74 52.32 17.92
C LEU A 319 -34.64 53.75 18.47
N TRP A 320 -33.67 54.53 18.00
CA TRP A 320 -33.52 55.93 18.39
C TRP A 320 -34.74 56.76 18.00
N ILE A 321 -35.23 56.60 16.76
CA ILE A 321 -36.47 57.25 16.31
C ILE A 321 -37.67 56.76 17.15
N ALA A 322 -37.83 55.46 17.36
CA ALA A 322 -39.00 54.91 18.07
C ALA A 322 -39.05 55.31 19.56
N VAL A 323 -37.90 55.45 20.23
CA VAL A 323 -37.81 55.75 21.67
C VAL A 323 -37.80 57.25 21.96
N PHE A 324 -37.05 58.03 21.19
CA PHE A 324 -36.83 59.46 21.49
C PHE A 324 -37.73 60.40 20.69
N ARG A 325 -38.39 59.92 19.64
CA ARG A 325 -39.44 60.69 18.96
C ARG A 325 -40.78 60.41 19.64
N LYS A 326 -41.02 61.04 20.79
CA LYS A 326 -42.41 61.25 21.25
C LYS A 326 -43.13 62.18 20.25
N PRO A 327 -44.45 61.99 20.01
CA PRO A 327 -45.21 62.82 19.09
C PRO A 327 -45.16 64.31 19.43
#